data_AF-A0A1X7TH96-F1
#
_entry.id   AF-A0A1X7TH96-F1
#
_cell.length_a   1.000
_cell.length_b   1.000
_cell.length_c   1.000
_cell.angle_alpha   90.00
_cell.angle_beta   90.00
_cell.angle_gamma   90.00
#
_symmetry.space_group_name_H-M   'P 1'
#
loop_
_entity.id
_entity.type
_entity.pdbx_description
1 polymer ?
#
loop_
_entity_poly.entity_id
_entity_poly.type
_entity_poly.pdbx_seq_one_letter_code
_entity_poly.pdbx_strand_id
1 'polypeptide(L)'
;PIASSDVYIDNFLPEGSVLNESHAPVILKAINKIVNEWETLELYLGIENENLKLIHSKSFYQIDVSCKDMIVHWLKTGTATREKLIKALQELGRNDVAAEIKCLPTCKQ
;
A
#
# COMPACT_ATOMS: atom_id res chain seq x y z
N PRO A 1 -20.98 9.16 -39.19
CA PRO A 1 -19.64 9.37 -38.61
C PRO A 1 -19.76 9.58 -37.09
N ILE A 2 -19.61 8.52 -36.32
CA ILE A 2 -19.63 8.61 -34.86
C ILE A 2 -18.19 8.92 -34.46
N ALA A 3 -17.99 10.11 -33.88
CA ALA A 3 -16.73 10.45 -33.24
C ALA A 3 -16.57 9.49 -32.05
N SER A 4 -15.62 8.56 -32.17
CA SER A 4 -15.09 7.84 -31.02
C SER A 4 -14.51 8.88 -30.09
N SER A 5 -15.24 9.18 -29.02
CA SER A 5 -14.66 9.80 -27.85
C SER A 5 -13.57 8.85 -27.36
N ASP A 6 -12.31 9.25 -27.57
CA ASP A 6 -11.16 8.69 -26.88
C ASP A 6 -11.38 8.95 -25.38
N VAL A 7 -12.12 8.05 -24.76
CA VAL A 7 -12.14 7.92 -23.31
C VAL A 7 -10.71 7.48 -22.97
N TYR A 8 -9.89 8.45 -22.57
CA TYR A 8 -8.71 8.19 -21.76
C TYR A 8 -9.24 7.50 -20.50
N ILE A 9 -9.41 6.18 -20.57
CA ILE A 9 -9.49 5.35 -19.39
C ILE A 9 -8.07 5.40 -18.87
N ASP A 10 -7.80 6.43 -18.08
CA ASP A 10 -6.70 6.44 -17.15
C ASP A 10 -6.78 5.08 -16.46
N ASN A 11 -5.83 4.19 -16.78
CA ASN A 11 -5.76 2.84 -16.25
C ASN A 11 -5.42 2.87 -14.75
N PHE A 12 -5.90 3.85 -13.99
CA PHE A 12 -5.65 4.00 -12.58
C PHE A 12 -6.75 3.31 -11.80
N LEU A 13 -6.38 2.70 -10.68
CA LEU A 13 -7.34 2.13 -9.75
C LEU A 13 -8.37 3.20 -9.34
N PRO A 14 -9.68 2.95 -9.52
CA PRO A 14 -10.69 3.89 -9.10
C PRO A 14 -10.58 4.17 -7.60
N GLU A 15 -10.97 5.38 -7.21
CA GLU A 15 -10.99 5.81 -5.81
C GLU A 15 -11.86 4.85 -4.97
N GLY A 16 -11.41 4.51 -3.76
CA GLY A 16 -12.03 3.46 -2.94
C GLY A 16 -11.71 2.01 -3.31
N SER A 17 -10.86 1.74 -4.32
CA SER A 17 -10.47 0.36 -4.66
C SER A 17 -9.78 -0.35 -3.50
N VAL A 18 -10.26 -1.56 -3.21
CA VAL A 18 -9.61 -2.49 -2.29
C VAL A 18 -8.35 -3.03 -2.95
N LEU A 19 -7.23 -2.87 -2.27
CA LEU A 19 -5.94 -3.43 -2.66
C LEU A 19 -5.91 -4.90 -2.25
N ASN A 20 -5.41 -5.76 -3.14
CA ASN A 20 -5.27 -7.20 -2.93
C ASN A 20 -3.82 -7.64 -3.19
N GLU A 21 -3.54 -8.94 -3.06
CA GLU A 21 -2.18 -9.49 -3.22
C GLU A 21 -1.54 -9.21 -4.58
N SER A 22 -2.30 -9.00 -5.67
CA SER A 22 -1.70 -8.67 -6.97
C SER A 22 -1.03 -7.29 -6.99
N HIS A 23 -1.42 -6.41 -6.07
CA HIS A 23 -0.83 -5.08 -5.91
C HIS A 23 0.38 -5.08 -4.96
N ALA A 24 0.59 -6.18 -4.21
CA ALA A 24 1.66 -6.28 -3.22
C ALA A 24 3.05 -5.98 -3.81
N PRO A 25 3.47 -6.48 -4.98
CA PRO A 25 4.83 -6.24 -5.47
C PRO A 25 5.14 -4.74 -5.68
N VAL A 26 4.18 -3.97 -6.19
CA VAL A 26 4.39 -2.54 -6.46
C VAL A 26 4.31 -1.72 -5.18
N ILE A 27 3.37 -2.07 -4.30
CA ILE A 27 3.25 -1.45 -2.98
C ILE A 27 4.52 -1.70 -2.16
N LEU A 28 5.01 -2.94 -2.12
CA LEU A 28 6.24 -3.31 -1.42
C LEU A 28 7.45 -2.59 -2.00
N LYS A 29 7.54 -2.42 -3.31
CA LYS A 29 8.63 -1.64 -3.94
C LYS A 29 8.61 -0.18 -3.50
N ALA A 30 7.44 0.43 -3.43
CA ALA A 30 7.27 1.81 -2.99
C ALA A 30 7.60 1.96 -1.48
N ILE A 31 7.12 1.01 -0.67
CA ILE A 31 7.30 1.00 0.78
C ILE A 31 8.75 0.67 1.19
N ASN A 32 9.51 -0.04 0.35
CA ASN A 32 10.94 -0.29 0.59
C ASN A 32 11.76 1.00 0.74
N LYS A 33 11.24 2.14 0.26
CA LYS A 33 11.85 3.47 0.44
C LYS A 33 11.61 4.09 1.83
N ILE A 34 10.67 3.53 2.60
CA ILE A 34 10.24 4.00 3.93
C ILE A 34 10.43 2.92 4.99
N VAL A 35 11.24 1.89 4.73
CA VAL A 35 11.39 0.74 5.63
C VAL A 35 11.86 1.12 7.04
N ASN A 36 12.51 2.28 7.20
CA ASN A 36 12.92 2.80 8.51
C ASN A 36 11.77 3.49 9.28
N GLU A 37 10.69 3.88 8.59
CA GLU A 37 9.53 4.61 9.12
C GLU A 37 8.29 3.70 9.22
N TRP A 38 8.48 2.40 9.02
CA TRP A 38 7.42 1.42 8.87
C TRP A 38 6.52 1.27 10.11
N GLU A 39 7.09 1.36 11.32
CA GLU A 39 6.33 1.32 12.58
C GLU A 39 5.34 2.49 12.68
N THR A 40 5.72 3.66 12.14
CA THR A 40 4.83 4.83 12.11
C THR A 40 3.77 4.67 11.03
N LEU A 41 4.11 4.07 9.89
CA LEU A 41 3.15 3.73 8.84
C LEU A 41 2.06 2.76 9.36
N GLU A 42 2.44 1.75 10.15
CA GLU A 42 1.52 0.80 10.77
C GLU A 42 0.44 1.50 11.59
N LEU A 43 0.84 2.47 12.42
CA LEU A 43 -0.06 3.25 13.27
C LEU A 43 -1.09 4.01 12.42
N TYR A 44 -0.66 4.62 11.31
CA TYR A 44 -1.56 5.34 10.41
C TYR A 44 -2.47 4.42 9.59
N LEU A 45 -2.02 3.19 9.32
CA LEU A 45 -2.84 2.17 8.66
C LEU A 45 -3.87 1.54 9.61
N GLY A 46 -3.76 1.79 10.92
CA GLY A 46 -4.66 1.28 11.94
C GLY A 46 -4.59 -0.24 12.09
N ILE A 47 -3.42 -0.83 11.81
CA ILE A 47 -3.21 -2.26 11.96
C ILE A 47 -3.08 -2.55 13.46
N GLU A 48 -3.98 -3.36 13.99
CA GLU A 48 -4.04 -3.62 15.43
C GLU A 48 -2.79 -4.39 15.88
N ASN A 49 -2.08 -3.78 16.84
CA ASN A 49 -0.71 -4.08 17.23
C ASN A 49 -0.50 -5.52 17.76
N GLU A 50 -1.56 -6.26 18.13
CA GLU A 50 -1.43 -7.61 18.72
C GLU A 50 -0.83 -8.63 17.75
N ASN A 51 -1.23 -8.63 16.47
CA ASN A 51 -0.63 -9.49 15.45
C ASN A 51 0.80 -9.02 15.10
N LEU A 52 1.08 -7.73 15.25
CA LEU A 52 2.38 -7.14 14.96
C LEU A 52 3.41 -7.33 16.07
N LYS A 53 3.01 -7.44 17.35
CA LYS A 53 3.92 -7.92 18.42
C LYS A 53 4.48 -9.30 18.11
N LEU A 54 3.70 -10.15 17.44
CA LEU A 54 4.14 -11.47 17.00
C LEU A 54 5.16 -11.39 15.84
N ILE A 55 5.01 -10.41 14.96
CA ILE A 55 5.94 -10.13 13.84
C ILE A 55 7.23 -9.45 14.37
N HIS A 56 7.09 -8.46 15.27
CA HIS A 56 8.18 -7.75 15.94
C HIS A 56 9.09 -8.70 16.73
N SER A 57 8.49 -9.62 17.50
CA SER A 57 9.24 -10.56 18.33
C SER A 57 10.03 -11.59 17.52
N LYS A 58 9.60 -11.92 16.30
CA LYS A 58 10.32 -12.85 15.41
C LYS A 58 11.42 -12.20 14.57
N SER A 59 11.32 -10.89 14.32
CA SER A 59 12.06 -10.25 13.22
C SER A 59 12.79 -8.97 13.61
N PHE A 60 13.21 -8.83 14.88
CA PHE A 60 13.94 -7.66 15.40
C PHE A 60 15.19 -7.25 14.58
N TYR A 61 15.77 -8.19 13.83
CA TYR A 61 16.93 -7.96 12.94
C TYR A 61 16.58 -7.95 11.44
N GLN A 62 15.31 -8.15 11.07
CA GLN A 62 14.83 -8.29 9.70
C GLN A 62 13.66 -7.33 9.44
N ILE A 63 13.91 -6.04 9.65
CA ILE A 63 12.93 -4.95 9.46
C ILE A 63 12.28 -5.02 8.07
N ASP A 64 13.06 -5.35 7.03
CA ASP A 64 12.56 -5.55 5.67
C ASP A 64 11.53 -6.69 5.57
N VAL A 65 11.71 -7.77 6.31
CA VAL A 65 10.80 -8.93 6.31
C VAL A 65 9.53 -8.59 7.09
N SER A 66 9.65 -7.96 8.25
CA SER A 66 8.49 -7.49 9.03
C SER A 66 7.61 -6.53 8.22
N CYS A 67 8.23 -5.57 7.54
CA CYS A 67 7.51 -4.59 6.72
C CYS A 67 6.74 -5.28 5.59
N LYS A 68 7.35 -6.27 4.92
CA LYS A 68 6.68 -7.06 3.88
C LYS A 68 5.51 -7.86 4.42
N ASP A 69 5.72 -8.58 5.51
CA ASP A 69 4.69 -9.43 6.12
C ASP A 69 3.50 -8.59 6.62
N MET A 70 3.75 -7.42 7.20
CA MET A 70 2.71 -6.47 7.60
C MET A 70 1.84 -6.04 6.42
N ILE A 71 2.45 -5.63 5.31
CA ILE A 71 1.71 -5.17 4.13
C ILE A 71 0.92 -6.31 3.52
N VAL A 72 1.51 -7.50 3.41
CA VAL A 72 0.79 -8.69 2.94
C VAL A 72 -0.38 -9.01 3.86
N HIS A 73 -0.20 -8.94 5.18
CA HIS A 73 -1.25 -9.15 6.15
C HIS A 73 -2.38 -8.11 6.00
N TRP A 74 -2.01 -6.84 5.90
CA TRP A 74 -2.96 -5.74 5.72
C TRP A 74 -3.79 -5.92 4.45
N LEU A 75 -3.17 -6.27 3.32
CA LEU A 75 -3.84 -6.58 2.06
C LEU A 75 -4.80 -7.78 2.19
N LYS A 76 -4.42 -8.80 2.96
CA LYS A 76 -5.25 -9.99 3.21
C LYS A 76 -6.49 -9.73 4.06
N THR A 77 -6.52 -8.65 4.84
CA THR A 77 -7.73 -8.30 5.62
C THR A 77 -8.92 -7.95 4.74
N GLY A 78 -8.71 -7.63 3.46
CA GLY A 78 -9.77 -7.17 2.54
C GLY A 78 -10.30 -5.77 2.85
N THR A 79 -9.74 -5.09 3.86
CA THR A 79 -10.10 -3.72 4.26
C THR A 79 -9.05 -2.67 3.85
N ALA A 80 -7.96 -3.15 3.23
CA ALA A 80 -6.88 -2.34 2.72
C ALA A 80 -7.35 -1.60 1.46
N THR A 81 -7.50 -0.28 1.56
CA THR A 81 -7.85 0.54 0.40
C THR A 81 -6.67 1.39 -0.01
N ARG A 82 -6.63 1.73 -1.31
CA ARG A 82 -5.61 2.61 -1.87
C ARG A 82 -5.54 3.96 -1.14
N GLU A 83 -6.70 4.53 -0.80
CA GLU A 83 -6.79 5.81 -0.09
C GLU A 83 -6.21 5.74 1.32
N LYS A 84 -6.46 4.66 2.06
CA LYS A 84 -5.87 4.48 3.40
C LYS A 84 -4.36 4.46 3.31
N LEU A 85 -3.80 3.78 2.30
CA LEU A 85 -2.36 3.79 2.08
C LEU A 85 -1.83 5.17 1.69
N ILE A 86 -2.47 5.86 0.75
CA ILE A 86 -2.08 7.20 0.32
C ILE A 86 -2.12 8.17 1.50
N LYS A 87 -3.21 8.16 2.27
CA LYS A 87 -3.37 9.01 3.45
C LYS A 87 -2.29 8.71 4.49
N ALA A 88 -2.05 7.45 4.82
CA ALA A 88 -1.01 7.07 5.77
C ALA A 88 0.39 7.53 5.32
N LEU A 89 0.70 7.44 4.02
CA LEU A 89 1.96 7.94 3.46
C LEU A 89 2.06 9.48 3.50
N GLN A 90 0.95 10.19 3.30
CA GLN A 90 0.90 11.66 3.41
C GLN A 90 1.10 12.14 4.84
N GLU A 91 0.46 11.49 5.83
CA GLU A 91 0.64 11.77 7.26
C GLU A 91 2.09 11.47 7.71
N LEU A 92 2.76 10.52 7.05
CA LEU A 92 4.19 10.23 7.23
C LEU A 92 5.11 11.25 6.53
N GLY A 93 4.57 12.18 5.74
CA GLY A 93 5.33 13.14 4.95
C GLY A 93 5.92 12.57 3.65
N ARG A 94 5.65 11.30 3.33
CA ARG A 94 6.17 10.57 2.16
C ARG A 94 5.27 10.74 0.94
N ASN A 95 5.08 12.02 0.59
CA ASN A 95 4.29 12.44 -0.57
C ASN A 95 4.87 11.90 -1.89
N ASP A 96 6.19 11.66 -1.93
CA ASP A 96 6.90 11.00 -3.03
C ASP A 96 6.37 9.59 -3.28
N VAL A 97 6.25 8.79 -2.22
CA VAL A 97 5.73 7.42 -2.28
C VAL A 97 4.22 7.42 -2.52
N ALA A 98 3.49 8.34 -1.89
CA ALA A 98 2.05 8.49 -2.09
C ALA A 98 1.70 8.78 -3.56
N ALA A 99 2.49 9.62 -4.25
CA ALA A 99 2.32 9.91 -5.66
C ALA A 99 2.57 8.67 -6.55
N GLU A 100 3.59 7.86 -6.24
CA GLU A 100 3.82 6.59 -6.94
C GLU A 100 2.65 5.62 -6.78
N ILE A 101 2.10 5.51 -5.57
CA ILE A 101 0.91 4.70 -5.29
C ILE A 101 -0.33 5.26 -6.01
N LYS A 102 -0.45 6.59 -6.13
CA LYS A 102 -1.51 7.28 -6.89
C LYS A 102 -1.42 7.11 -8.41
N CYS A 103 -0.26 6.69 -8.91
CA CYS A 103 -0.08 6.34 -10.33
C CYS A 103 -0.12 4.82 -10.59
N LEU A 104 -0.51 4.00 -9.61
CA LEU A 104 -0.64 2.55 -9.80
C LEU A 104 -1.60 2.19 -10.95
N PRO A 105 -1.13 1.48 -11.98
CA PRO A 105 -1.99 0.98 -13.02
C PRO A 105 -2.88 -0.15 -12.48
N THR A 106 -4.10 -0.28 -12.99
CA THR A 106 -5.01 -1.39 -12.72
C THR A 106 -4.34 -2.69 -13.12
N CYS A 107 -4.22 -3.64 -12.18
CA CYS A 107 -3.83 -5.00 -12.52
C CYS A 107 -4.85 -5.54 -13.55
N LYS A 108 -4.39 -5.91 -14.75
CA LYS A 108 -5.20 -6.73 -15.65
C LYS A 108 -5.41 -8.07 -14.94
N GLN A 109 -6.66 -8.34 -14.53
CA GLN A 109 -7.11 -9.66 -14.07
C GLN A 109 -6.93 -10.70 -15.17
#